data_AF-A0A1Y1NFY2-F1
#
_entry.id   AF-A0A1Y1NFY2-F1
#
_cell.length_a   1.000
_cell.length_b   1.000
_cell.length_c   1.000
_cell.angle_alpha   90.00
_cell.angle_beta   90.00
_cell.angle_gamma   90.00
#
_symmetry.space_group_name_H-M   'P 1'
#
loop_
_entity.id
_entity.type
_entity.pdbx_description
1 polymer ?
#
loop_
_entity_poly.entity_id
_entity_poly.type
_entity_poly.pdbx_seq_one_letter_code
_entity_poly.pdbx_strand_id
1 'polypeptide(L)'
;RCERCQKLVSPSTSEEIPCVPACMSIMCDGTIVYKHQRDKLWDINDHIEELYKTLKTWRKIYWHVWGDAHFLYCSVCKRFFQCHQIGWCRFHPDSPQFFTVDAQRASL
;
A
#
# COMPACT_ATOMS: atom_id res chain seq x y z
N ARG A 1 2.28 -10.32 8.82
CA ARG A 1 2.10 -10.19 7.36
C ARG A 1 0.75 -10.77 6.94
N CYS A 2 0.06 -10.14 5.99
CA CYS A 2 -1.15 -10.69 5.40
C CYS A 2 -0.82 -11.66 4.26
N GLU A 3 -1.41 -12.85 4.25
CA GLU A 3 -1.19 -13.89 3.23
C GLU A 3 -1.67 -13.44 1.83
N ARG A 4 -2.65 -12.55 1.76
CA ARG A 4 -3.29 -12.13 0.49
C ARG A 4 -2.62 -10.90 -0.12
N CYS A 5 -2.46 -9.83 0.66
CA CYS A 5 -1.89 -8.58 0.17
C CYS A 5 -0.41 -8.39 0.51
N GLN A 6 0.19 -9.31 1.27
CA GLN A 6 1.61 -9.32 1.63
C GLN A 6 2.08 -8.12 2.49
N LYS A 7 1.16 -7.24 2.91
CA LYS A 7 1.46 -6.09 3.77
C LYS A 7 1.62 -6.49 5.24
N LEU A 8 2.41 -5.72 5.99
CA LEU A 8 2.52 -5.80 7.44
C LEU A 8 1.44 -4.93 8.07
N VAL A 9 0.35 -5.53 8.53
CA VAL A 9 -0.83 -4.79 9.03
C VAL A 9 -1.00 -5.07 10.52
N SER A 10 -1.17 -4.02 11.33
CA SER A 10 -1.52 -4.14 12.74
C SER A 10 -2.99 -4.57 12.89
N PRO A 11 -3.34 -5.46 13.85
CA PRO A 11 -4.72 -5.84 14.11
C PRO A 11 -5.64 -4.63 14.36
N SER A 12 -5.15 -3.63 15.09
CA SER A 12 -5.92 -2.43 15.50
C SER A 12 -6.38 -1.55 14.34
N THR A 13 -5.65 -1.54 13.23
CA THR A 13 -5.94 -0.69 12.05
C THR A 13 -6.30 -1.53 10.83
N SER A 14 -6.50 -2.84 11.00
CA SER A 14 -6.61 -3.78 9.89
C SER A 14 -7.85 -3.57 9.02
N GLU A 15 -8.98 -3.20 9.65
CA GLU A 15 -10.27 -3.01 8.98
C GLU A 15 -10.27 -1.82 8.02
N GLU A 16 -9.48 -0.79 8.30
CA GLU A 16 -9.38 0.44 7.51
C GLU A 16 -8.37 0.32 6.35
N ILE A 17 -7.40 -0.60 6.47
CA ILE A 17 -6.30 -0.75 5.52
C ILE A 17 -6.73 -1.61 4.32
N PRO A 18 -6.67 -1.07 3.09
CA PRO A 18 -7.10 -1.80 1.90
C PRO A 18 -6.31 -3.08 1.62
N CYS A 19 -7.02 -4.21 1.62
CA CYS A 19 -6.55 -5.51 1.15
C CYS A 19 -6.88 -5.72 -0.34
N VAL A 20 -6.76 -6.96 -0.83
CA VAL A 20 -7.24 -7.35 -2.16
C VAL A 20 -8.78 -7.33 -2.22
N PRO A 21 -9.41 -7.10 -3.38
CA PRO A 21 -10.87 -7.00 -3.49
C PRO A 21 -11.64 -8.20 -2.94
N ALA A 22 -11.10 -9.42 -3.06
CA ALA A 22 -11.70 -10.64 -2.51
C ALA A 22 -11.79 -10.66 -0.98
N CYS A 23 -11.06 -9.78 -0.29
CA CYS A 23 -11.01 -9.65 1.17
C CYS A 23 -11.74 -8.37 1.64
N MET A 24 -12.55 -7.77 0.76
CA MET A 24 -13.33 -6.57 1.04
C MET A 24 -14.77 -6.96 1.36
N SER A 25 -15.42 -6.23 2.25
CA SER A 25 -16.85 -6.37 2.53
C SER A 25 -17.48 -5.00 2.70
N ILE A 26 -18.71 -4.84 2.23
CA ILE A 26 -19.49 -3.61 2.40
C ILE A 26 -20.47 -3.85 3.54
N MET A 27 -20.45 -2.99 4.54
CA MET A 27 -21.37 -3.02 5.67
C MET A 27 -22.71 -2.37 5.29
N CYS A 28 -23.75 -2.58 6.11
CA CYS A 28 -25.09 -2.06 5.84
C CYS A 28 -25.17 -0.52 5.78
N ASP A 29 -24.23 0.17 6.42
CA ASP A 29 -24.06 1.63 6.40
C ASP A 29 -23.30 2.13 5.15
N GLY A 30 -22.87 1.23 4.27
CA GLY A 30 -22.06 1.55 3.10
C GLY A 30 -20.55 1.65 3.37
N THR A 31 -20.11 1.42 4.62
CA THR A 31 -18.69 1.43 4.97
C THR A 31 -17.99 0.20 4.39
N ILE A 32 -16.80 0.41 3.82
CA ILE A 32 -15.97 -0.67 3.28
C ILE A 32 -15.01 -1.12 4.37
N VAL A 33 -15.08 -2.40 4.74
CA VAL A 33 -14.17 -3.04 5.69
C VAL A 33 -13.31 -4.09 5.00
N TYR A 34 -12.08 -4.25 5.49
CA TYR A 34 -11.13 -5.22 4.95
C TYR A 34 -10.82 -6.32 5.98
N LYS A 35 -10.87 -7.57 5.52
CA LYS A 35 -10.57 -8.75 6.35
C LYS A 35 -9.21 -9.32 5.96
N HIS A 36 -8.19 -9.05 6.77
CA HIS A 36 -6.85 -9.57 6.54
C HIS A 36 -6.70 -10.97 7.16
N GLN A 37 -6.06 -11.87 6.42
CA GLN A 37 -5.66 -13.19 6.92
C GLN A 37 -4.18 -13.18 7.28
N ARG A 38 -3.85 -13.56 8.52
CA ARG A 38 -2.46 -13.70 8.98
C ARG A 38 -1.82 -14.89 8.29
N ASP A 39 -0.68 -14.66 7.66
CA ASP A 39 0.19 -15.72 7.18
C ASP A 39 0.83 -16.44 8.38
N LYS A 40 0.57 -17.75 8.51
CA LYS A 40 1.09 -18.59 9.60
C LYS A 40 2.51 -19.08 9.35
N LEU A 41 2.95 -19.10 8.10
CA LEU A 41 4.30 -19.55 7.71
C LEU A 41 5.30 -18.39 7.76
N TRP A 42 4.81 -17.16 7.90
CA TRP A 42 5.66 -15.98 7.95
C TRP A 42 6.19 -15.71 9.36
N ASP A 43 7.52 -15.73 9.49
CA ASP A 43 8.25 -15.29 10.68
C ASP A 43 8.92 -13.92 10.44
N ILE A 44 8.89 -13.05 11.45
CA ILE A 44 9.49 -11.72 11.38
C ILE A 44 11.02 -11.77 11.50
N ASN A 45 11.56 -12.73 12.23
CA ASN A 45 13.00 -12.88 12.44
C ASN A 45 13.68 -13.27 11.13
N ASP A 46 13.13 -14.26 10.41
CA ASP A 46 13.62 -14.67 9.08
C ASP A 46 13.64 -13.48 8.11
N HIS A 47 12.57 -12.68 8.12
CA HIS A 47 12.49 -11.47 7.31
C HIS A 47 13.55 -10.42 7.70
N ILE A 48 13.78 -10.20 8.98
CA ILE A 48 14.83 -9.29 9.47
C ILE A 48 16.22 -9.78 9.08
N GLU A 49 16.48 -11.09 9.14
CA GLU A 49 17.74 -11.67 8.68
C GLU A 49 17.98 -11.45 7.19
N GLU A 50 16.96 -11.64 6.35
CA GLU A 50 17.00 -11.32 4.92
C GLU A 50 17.29 -9.84 4.66
N LEU A 51 16.62 -8.94 5.38
CA LEU A 51 16.89 -7.51 5.31
C LEU A 51 18.31 -7.17 5.77
N TYR A 52 18.85 -7.86 6.78
CA TYR A 52 20.22 -7.65 7.22
C TYR A 52 21.22 -8.06 6.15
N LYS A 53 20.96 -9.14 5.41
CA LYS A 53 21.80 -9.56 4.28
C LYS A 53 21.96 -8.46 3.22
N THR A 54 20.94 -7.61 3.02
CA THR A 54 20.96 -6.53 2.01
C THR A 54 21.36 -5.16 2.58
N LEU A 55 20.74 -4.71 3.68
CA LEU A 55 20.88 -3.35 4.22
C LEU A 55 22.08 -3.15 5.15
N LYS A 56 22.61 -4.24 5.72
CA LYS A 56 23.83 -4.31 6.57
C LYS A 56 23.87 -3.40 7.81
N THR A 57 22.79 -2.69 8.13
CA THR A 57 22.75 -1.74 9.25
C THR A 57 21.40 -1.81 9.95
N TRP A 58 21.41 -1.98 11.26
CA TRP A 58 20.20 -2.05 12.09
C TRP A 58 19.31 -0.82 11.94
N ARG A 59 19.91 0.36 11.81
CA ARG A 59 19.18 1.61 11.55
C ARG A 59 18.35 1.54 10.27
N LYS A 60 18.91 1.06 9.15
CA LYS A 60 18.17 0.96 7.89
C LYS A 60 17.05 -0.09 7.98
N ILE A 61 17.32 -1.23 8.61
CA ILE A 61 16.33 -2.29 8.82
C ILE A 61 15.16 -1.78 9.65
N TYR A 62 15.44 -1.08 10.76
CA TYR A 62 14.41 -0.46 11.59
C TYR A 62 13.49 0.45 10.75
N TRP A 63 14.08 1.39 10.00
CA TRP A 63 13.28 2.32 9.19
C TRP A 63 12.54 1.64 8.04
N HIS A 64 13.09 0.57 7.47
CA HIS A 64 12.43 -0.23 6.44
C HIS A 64 11.17 -0.91 7.00
N VAL A 65 11.32 -1.68 8.08
CA VAL A 65 10.19 -2.37 8.72
C VAL A 65 9.17 -1.38 9.26
N TRP A 66 9.62 -0.28 9.85
CA TRP A 66 8.76 0.79 10.32
C TRP A 66 7.94 1.38 9.16
N GLY A 67 8.58 1.69 8.02
CA GLY A 67 7.92 2.22 6.84
C GLY A 67 6.91 1.26 6.20
N ASP A 68 7.15 -0.05 6.27
CA ASP A 68 6.25 -1.10 5.77
C ASP A 68 5.03 -1.33 6.66
N ALA A 69 5.19 -1.21 7.98
CA ALA A 69 4.16 -1.49 8.96
C ALA A 69 3.30 -0.28 9.34
N HIS A 70 3.79 0.95 9.10
CA HIS A 70 3.06 2.17 9.41
C HIS A 70 2.25 2.65 8.21
N PHE A 71 0.99 2.98 8.47
CA PHE A 71 0.07 3.51 7.47
C PHE A 71 -0.26 4.96 7.76
N LEU A 72 -0.38 5.74 6.69
CA LEU A 72 -0.80 7.13 6.71
C LEU A 72 -2.07 7.27 5.87
N TYR A 73 -2.89 8.27 6.19
CA TYR A 73 -4.10 8.58 5.44
C TYR A 73 -3.87 9.76 4.49
N CYS A 74 -4.12 9.57 3.19
CA CYS A 74 -4.06 10.65 2.23
C CYS A 74 -5.40 11.41 2.21
N SER A 75 -5.39 12.69 2.60
CA SER A 75 -6.60 13.54 2.61
C SER A 75 -7.17 13.82 1.22
N VAL A 76 -6.35 13.69 0.16
CA VAL A 76 -6.74 13.93 -1.23
C VAL A 76 -7.31 12.66 -1.87
N CYS A 77 -6.57 11.54 -1.79
CA CYS A 77 -7.03 10.26 -2.34
C CYS A 77 -8.06 9.54 -1.47
N LYS A 78 -8.28 10.01 -0.23
CA LYS A 78 -9.15 9.39 0.78
C LYS A 78 -8.84 7.92 1.05
N ARG A 79 -7.54 7.57 1.06
CA ARG A 79 -7.08 6.18 1.19
C ARG A 79 -5.84 6.07 2.08
N PHE A 80 -5.76 4.98 2.83
CA PHE A 80 -4.56 4.59 3.58
C PHE A 80 -3.46 4.03 2.66
N PHE A 81 -2.20 4.41 2.94
CA PHE A 81 -1.01 3.97 2.23
C PHE A 81 0.14 3.69 3.20
N GLN A 82 1.11 2.87 2.81
CA GLN A 82 2.29 2.57 3.66
C GLN A 82 3.23 3.78 3.70
N CYS A 83 3.85 4.06 4.83
CA CYS A 83 4.65 5.26 5.02
C CYS A 83 5.83 5.36 4.04
N HIS A 84 6.42 4.23 3.63
CA HIS A 84 7.48 4.22 2.60
C HIS A 84 7.02 4.73 1.21
N GLN A 85 5.71 4.77 0.95
CA GLN A 85 5.12 5.25 -0.30
C GLN A 85 4.77 6.75 -0.26
N ILE A 86 5.33 7.49 0.71
CA ILE A 86 5.14 8.94 0.75
C ILE A 86 5.62 9.58 -0.55
N GLY A 87 4.79 10.46 -1.12
CA GLY A 87 5.03 11.06 -2.44
C GLY A 87 4.53 10.26 -3.64
N TRP A 88 3.97 9.05 -3.45
CA TRP A 88 3.40 8.25 -4.56
C TRP A 88 1.94 8.62 -4.89
N CYS A 89 1.42 9.69 -4.28
CA CYS A 89 0.08 10.19 -4.56
C CYS A 89 0.00 10.59 -6.04
N ARG A 90 -0.95 9.99 -6.77
CA ARG A 90 -1.20 10.31 -8.19
C ARG A 90 -2.05 11.56 -8.39
N PHE A 91 -2.39 12.26 -7.31
CA PHE A 91 -3.09 13.52 -7.44
C PHE A 91 -2.18 14.51 -8.16
N HIS A 92 -2.67 15.04 -9.27
CA HIS A 92 -2.02 16.09 -10.02
C HIS A 92 -2.94 17.31 -9.99
N PRO A 93 -2.44 18.50 -9.63
CA PRO A 93 -3.28 19.69 -9.58
C PRO A 93 -3.71 20.15 -10.98
N ASP A 94 -2.94 19.81 -12.02
CA ASP A 94 -3.24 20.25 -13.38
C ASP A 94 -4.40 19.48 -13.99
N SER A 95 -5.11 20.14 -14.90
CA SER A 95 -6.23 19.55 -15.62
C SER A 95 -5.80 18.32 -16.42
N PRO A 96 -6.66 17.29 -16.54
CA PRO A 96 -6.34 16.11 -17.35
C PRO A 96 -6.05 16.53 -18.79
N GLN A 97 -4.88 16.15 -19.30
CA GLN A 97 -4.53 16.38 -20.69
C GLN A 97 -5.05 15.20 -21.52
N PHE A 98 -5.95 15.49 -22.45
CA PHE A 98 -6.42 14.52 -23.44
C PHE A 98 -5.57 14.68 -24.70
N PHE A 99 -4.81 13.67 -25.07
CA PHE A 99 -4.20 13.63 -26.40
C PHE A 99 -5.35 13.49 -27.41
N THR A 100 -5.60 14.53 -28.20
CA THR A 100 -6.54 14.46 -29.32
C THR A 100 -6.02 13.44 -30.31
N VAL A 101 -6.77 12.35 -30.49
CA VAL A 101 -6.45 11.22 -31.37
C VAL A 101 -6.28 11.65 -32.85
N ASP A 102 -6.65 12.89 -33.19
CA ASP A 102 -6.57 13.46 -34.53
C ASP A 102 -5.19 14.01 -34.95
N ALA A 103 -4.21 14.09 -34.03
CA ALA A 103 -2.88 14.61 -34.38
C ALA A 103 -1.98 13.62 -35.13
N GLN A 104 -2.40 12.36 -35.33
CA GLN A 104 -1.65 11.34 -36.07
C GLN A 104 -2.18 11.03 -37.49
N ARG A 105 -3.17 11.79 -38.00
CA ARG A 105 -3.66 11.67 -39.40
C ARG A 105 -3.27 12.83 -40.32
N ALA A 106 -2.29 13.64 -39.94
CA ALA A 106 -1.69 14.60 -40.85
C ALA A 106 -0.28 14.11 -41.25
N SER A 107 -0.11 13.92 -42.57
CA SER A 107 1.13 13.62 -43.31
C SER A 107 1.35 12.16 -43.71
N LEU A 108 0.51 11.67 -44.63
CA LEU A 108 0.95 11.01 -45.87
C LEU A 108 -0.01 11.41 -47.00
#